data_AF-A0A357PQX2-F1
#
_entry.id   AF-A0A357PQX2-F1
#
_cell.length_a   1.000
_cell.length_b   1.000
_cell.length_c   1.000
_cell.angle_alpha   90.00
_cell.angle_beta   90.00
_cell.angle_gamma   90.00
#
_symmetry.space_group_name_H-M   'P 1'
#
loop_
_entity.id
_entity.type
_entity.pdbx_description
1 polymer ?
#
loop_
_entity_poly.entity_id
_entity_poly.type
_entity_poly.pdbx_seq_one_letter_code
_entity_poly.pdbx_strand_id
1 'polypeptide(L)'
;MEFGATRKKKNTYIVKVNNLMADTSAFGMCKNTPLPVVVMNGQRMQNGAGAWMRGTNFPNPAAALMQAEFDSLEPFMGKKMASMIIEYLDKDTGRPVLTLFPTSAYVHDGYEKDYMAHLNHASRQDLTHQVKIREQLIDKLIKSKQK
;
A
#
# COMPACT_ATOMS: atom_id res chain seq x y z
N MET A 1 -8.49 -2.77 27.21
CA MET A 1 -7.04 -2.81 26.91
C MET A 1 -6.70 -1.51 26.18
N GLU A 2 -6.16 -0.53 26.91
CA GLU A 2 -5.53 0.63 26.27
C GLU A 2 -4.16 0.18 25.77
N PHE A 3 -4.00 0.15 24.45
CA PHE A 3 -2.70 -0.11 23.84
C PHE A 3 -1.87 1.16 24.00
N GLY A 4 -0.80 1.10 24.79
CA GLY A 4 0.18 2.18 24.88
C GLY A 4 0.71 2.60 23.51
N ALA A 5 1.23 3.83 23.40
CA ALA A 5 1.70 4.41 22.15
C ALA A 5 2.57 3.41 21.35
N THR A 6 2.04 2.93 20.24
CA THR A 6 2.76 2.01 19.36
C THR A 6 4.05 2.69 18.89
N ARG A 7 5.21 2.06 19.12
CA ARG A 7 6.50 2.52 18.59
C ARG A 7 6.58 2.44 17.05
N LYS A 8 5.63 1.74 16.42
CA LYS A 8 5.58 1.60 14.97
C LYS A 8 5.01 2.88 14.37
N LYS A 9 5.85 3.61 13.61
CA LYS A 9 5.48 4.79 12.83
C LYS A 9 5.14 4.35 11.41
N LYS A 10 4.08 3.53 11.31
CA LYS A 10 3.53 3.06 10.03
C LYS A 10 2.09 2.62 10.19
N ASN A 11 1.34 2.66 9.09
CA ASN A 11 0.07 1.99 8.93
C ASN A 11 0.19 0.85 7.92
N THR A 12 -0.55 -0.24 8.13
CA THR A 12 -0.65 -1.34 7.18
C THR A 12 -2.11 -1.58 6.85
N TYR A 13 -2.42 -1.52 5.57
CA TYR A 13 -3.76 -1.66 5.03
C TYR A 13 -3.83 -2.93 4.19
N ILE A 14 -4.92 -3.67 4.32
CA ILE A 14 -5.37 -4.63 3.32
C ILE A 14 -6.62 -4.04 2.69
N VAL A 15 -6.64 -3.91 1.37
CA VAL A 15 -7.75 -3.29 0.64
C VAL A 15 -8.52 -4.31 -0.19
N LYS A 16 -9.78 -4.01 -0.50
CA LYS A 16 -10.55 -4.78 -1.47
C LYS A 16 -10.27 -4.24 -2.87
N VAL A 17 -9.57 -5.02 -3.69
CA VAL A 17 -9.16 -4.62 -5.04
C VAL A 17 -10.21 -4.96 -6.11
N ASN A 18 -11.09 -5.95 -5.84
CA ASN A 18 -12.05 -6.44 -6.82
C ASN A 18 -13.38 -5.65 -6.77
N ASN A 19 -13.86 -5.23 -7.95
CA ASN A 19 -15.18 -4.65 -8.25
C ASN A 19 -15.47 -3.22 -7.81
N LEU A 20 -14.58 -2.25 -8.02
CA LEU A 20 -14.88 -0.88 -7.59
C LEU A 20 -14.89 0.19 -8.66
N MET A 21 -14.26 -0.02 -9.81
CA MET A 21 -14.14 1.06 -10.78
C MET A 21 -14.20 0.48 -12.18
N ALA A 22 -15.36 0.67 -12.81
CA ALA A 22 -15.63 0.26 -14.18
C ALA A 22 -14.89 1.14 -15.21
N ASP A 23 -14.21 2.21 -14.78
CA ASP A 23 -13.64 3.18 -15.70
C ASP A 23 -12.24 3.63 -15.28
N THR A 24 -11.23 3.07 -15.94
CA THR A 24 -9.81 3.45 -15.80
C THR A 24 -9.55 4.91 -16.19
N SER A 25 -10.42 5.53 -17.00
CA SER A 25 -10.28 6.94 -17.40
C SER A 25 -10.57 7.90 -16.25
N ALA A 26 -11.49 7.56 -15.34
CA ALA A 26 -11.82 8.36 -14.16
C ALA A 26 -10.69 8.39 -13.13
N PHE A 27 -9.86 7.33 -13.05
CA PHE A 27 -8.68 7.32 -12.18
C PHE A 27 -7.63 8.33 -12.64
N GLY A 28 -7.43 8.48 -13.95
CA GLY A 28 -6.44 9.42 -14.48
C GLY A 28 -6.71 10.88 -14.09
N MET A 29 -7.95 11.20 -13.71
CA MET A 29 -8.38 12.55 -13.34
C MET A 29 -8.28 12.83 -11.82
N CYS A 30 -8.15 11.80 -10.98
CA CYS A 30 -8.11 11.95 -9.53
C CYS A 30 -6.66 12.00 -9.00
N LYS A 31 -6.37 12.94 -8.09
CA LYS A 31 -5.05 12.99 -7.40
C LYS A 31 -4.80 11.76 -6.54
N ASN A 32 -5.86 11.23 -5.93
CA ASN A 32 -5.83 10.04 -5.09
C ASN A 32 -6.97 9.10 -5.47
N THR A 33 -6.70 7.81 -5.37
CA THR A 33 -7.63 6.73 -5.68
C THR A 33 -8.27 6.21 -4.39
N PRO A 34 -9.61 6.18 -4.27
CA PRO A 34 -10.29 5.64 -3.10
C PRO A 34 -10.33 4.10 -3.13
N LEU A 35 -9.74 3.45 -2.12
CA LEU A 35 -9.79 1.98 -1.96
C LEU A 35 -10.42 1.60 -0.61
N PRO A 36 -11.38 0.64 -0.57
CA PRO A 36 -11.94 0.17 0.69
C PRO A 36 -10.93 -0.64 1.48
N VAL A 37 -10.63 -0.18 2.68
CA VAL A 37 -9.76 -0.89 3.62
C VAL A 37 -10.56 -1.95 4.35
N VAL A 38 -10.19 -3.22 4.21
CA VAL A 38 -10.79 -4.35 4.95
C VAL A 38 -10.06 -4.65 6.25
N VAL A 39 -8.76 -4.34 6.32
CA VAL A 39 -7.95 -4.46 7.53
C VAL A 39 -7.05 -3.24 7.65
N MET A 40 -7.01 -2.61 8.83
CA MET A 40 -6.06 -1.57 9.19
C MET A 40 -5.28 -2.00 10.43
N ASN A 41 -3.95 -2.05 10.35
CA ASN A 41 -3.07 -2.41 11.47
C ASN A 41 -3.45 -3.72 12.18
N GLY A 42 -3.95 -4.70 11.40
CA GLY A 42 -4.38 -6.01 11.90
C GLY A 42 -5.83 -6.06 12.39
N GLN A 43 -6.53 -4.93 12.48
CA GLN A 43 -7.93 -4.85 12.88
C GLN A 43 -8.85 -4.90 11.66
N ARG A 44 -9.89 -5.75 11.70
CA ARG A 44 -10.89 -5.81 10.64
C ARG A 44 -11.75 -4.54 10.67
N MET A 45 -11.95 -3.94 9.50
CA MET A 45 -12.86 -2.81 9.32
C MET A 45 -14.22 -3.37 8.89
N GLN A 46 -15.31 -2.95 9.56
CA GLN A 46 -16.67 -3.32 9.14
C GLN A 46 -17.12 -2.40 8.00
N ASN A 47 -17.19 -2.91 6.78
CA ASN A 47 -17.60 -2.12 5.61
C ASN A 47 -18.84 -2.74 4.93
N GLY A 48 -19.94 -1.98 4.87
CA GLY A 48 -21.18 -2.36 4.18
C GLY A 48 -21.16 -2.11 2.67
N ALA A 49 -22.27 -2.38 1.97
CA ALA A 49 -22.44 -2.06 0.55
C ALA A 49 -22.22 -0.56 0.28
N GLY A 50 -21.48 -0.20 -0.78
CA GLY A 50 -21.09 1.18 -1.11
C GLY A 50 -19.77 1.69 -0.50
N ALA A 51 -18.93 0.77 0.01
CA ALA A 51 -17.71 1.10 0.76
C ALA A 51 -16.62 1.89 0.01
N TRP A 52 -16.64 1.99 -1.31
CA TRP A 52 -15.60 2.73 -2.06
C TRP A 52 -15.69 4.24 -1.90
N MET A 53 -16.91 4.80 -1.80
CA MET A 53 -17.08 6.22 -1.50
C MET A 53 -16.64 6.59 -0.07
N ARG A 54 -16.43 5.58 0.79
CA ARG A 54 -15.89 5.70 2.15
C ARG A 54 -14.49 5.07 2.28
N GLY A 55 -13.84 4.81 1.15
CA GLY A 55 -12.50 4.22 1.12
C GLY A 55 -11.43 5.18 1.63
N THR A 56 -10.25 4.64 1.92
CA THR A 56 -9.07 5.45 2.17
C THR A 56 -8.51 5.89 0.82
N ASN A 57 -8.16 7.17 0.71
CA ASN A 57 -7.56 7.73 -0.49
C ASN A 57 -6.06 7.43 -0.51
N PHE A 58 -5.61 6.73 -1.55
CA PHE A 58 -4.20 6.39 -1.74
C PHE A 58 -3.60 7.13 -2.95
N PRO A 59 -2.29 7.39 -2.96
CA PRO A 59 -1.63 8.08 -4.07
C PRO A 59 -1.87 7.44 -5.44
N ASN A 60 -2.21 8.27 -6.42
CA ASN A 60 -2.30 7.92 -7.83
C ASN A 60 -0.97 8.29 -8.54
N PRO A 61 -0.41 7.51 -9.49
CA PRO A 61 -0.90 6.27 -10.11
C PRO A 61 -0.68 4.97 -9.33
N ALA A 62 0.03 4.98 -8.20
CA ALA A 62 0.45 3.75 -7.53
C ALA A 62 -0.73 2.82 -7.12
N ALA A 63 -1.82 3.40 -6.62
CA ALA A 63 -3.05 2.66 -6.33
C ALA A 63 -3.77 2.13 -7.59
N ALA A 64 -3.75 2.89 -8.68
CA ALA A 64 -4.34 2.45 -9.95
C ALA A 64 -3.55 1.29 -10.57
N LEU A 65 -2.21 1.35 -10.52
CA LEU A 65 -1.32 0.26 -10.95
C LEU A 65 -1.55 -1.00 -10.14
N MET A 66 -1.62 -0.88 -8.81
CA MET A 66 -1.96 -2.00 -7.92
C MET A 66 -3.26 -2.70 -8.34
N GLN A 67 -4.28 -1.93 -8.71
CA GLN A 67 -5.56 -2.48 -9.16
C GLN A 67 -5.46 -3.15 -10.53
N ALA A 68 -4.77 -2.52 -11.48
CA ALA A 68 -4.59 -3.07 -12.83
C ALA A 68 -3.78 -4.36 -12.84
N GLU A 69 -2.80 -4.50 -11.92
CA GLU A 69 -1.90 -5.65 -11.87
C GLU A 69 -2.41 -6.79 -10.98
N PHE A 70 -3.46 -6.56 -10.17
CA PHE A 70 -3.88 -7.47 -9.09
C PHE A 70 -4.08 -8.92 -9.53
N ASP A 71 -4.87 -9.16 -10.57
CA ASP A 71 -5.18 -10.51 -11.06
C ASP A 71 -3.91 -11.25 -11.53
N SER A 72 -2.92 -10.51 -12.02
CA SER A 72 -1.62 -11.07 -12.42
C SER A 72 -0.69 -11.33 -11.23
N LEU A 73 -0.81 -10.55 -10.15
CA LEU A 73 0.03 -10.62 -8.96
C LEU A 73 -0.47 -11.67 -7.95
N GLU A 74 -1.79 -11.81 -7.80
CA GLU A 74 -2.43 -12.67 -6.79
C GLU A 74 -1.91 -14.12 -6.81
N PRO A 75 -1.74 -14.80 -7.96
CA PRO A 75 -1.23 -16.17 -8.00
C PRO A 75 0.20 -16.33 -7.45
N PHE A 76 1.01 -15.28 -7.48
CA PHE A 76 2.43 -15.32 -7.11
C PHE A 76 2.69 -14.74 -5.73
N MET A 77 2.05 -13.61 -5.42
CA MET A 77 2.20 -12.91 -4.14
C MET A 77 1.24 -13.42 -3.07
N GLY A 78 0.15 -14.07 -3.49
CA GLY A 78 -1.01 -14.37 -2.65
C GLY A 78 -1.87 -13.14 -2.41
N LYS A 79 -3.18 -13.37 -2.24
CA LYS A 79 -4.19 -12.31 -2.05
C LYS A 79 -3.80 -11.24 -1.06
N LYS A 80 -3.28 -11.64 0.10
CA LYS A 80 -2.92 -10.70 1.18
C LYS A 80 -1.84 -9.72 0.75
N MET A 81 -0.75 -10.19 0.13
CA MET A 81 0.35 -9.32 -0.28
C MET A 81 -0.03 -8.47 -1.50
N ALA A 82 -0.72 -9.06 -2.48
CA ALA A 82 -1.24 -8.36 -3.65
C ALA A 82 -2.27 -7.26 -3.31
N SER A 83 -2.87 -7.31 -2.12
CA SER A 83 -3.81 -6.30 -1.62
C SER A 83 -3.27 -5.45 -0.46
N MET A 84 -1.96 -5.53 -0.16
CA MET A 84 -1.37 -4.82 0.98
C MET A 84 -0.71 -3.51 0.58
N ILE A 85 -1.03 -2.46 1.34
CA ILE A 85 -0.38 -1.15 1.28
C ILE A 85 0.25 -0.87 2.65
N ILE A 86 1.49 -0.39 2.67
CA ILE A 86 2.17 0.04 3.90
C ILE A 86 2.51 1.52 3.80
N GLU A 87 1.99 2.32 4.70
CA GLU A 87 2.29 3.74 4.79
C GLU A 87 3.27 3.97 5.93
N TYR A 88 4.48 4.40 5.62
CA TYR A 88 5.52 4.74 6.58
C TYR A 88 5.39 6.21 6.96
N LEU A 89 5.43 6.47 8.27
CA LEU A 89 5.20 7.79 8.83
C LEU A 89 6.50 8.41 9.34
N ASP A 90 6.58 9.72 9.23
CA ASP A 90 7.60 10.56 9.81
C ASP A 90 7.68 10.30 11.33
N LYS A 91 8.90 10.06 11.80
CA LYS A 91 9.15 9.71 13.20
C LYS A 91 8.74 10.84 14.16
N ASP A 92 8.85 12.09 13.71
CA ASP A 92 8.65 13.30 14.50
C ASP A 92 7.23 13.86 14.28
N THR A 93 6.81 14.01 13.02
CA THR A 93 5.54 14.67 12.68
C THR A 93 4.36 13.71 12.52
N GLY A 94 4.61 12.42 12.32
CA GLY A 94 3.57 11.41 12.04
C GLY A 94 2.93 11.54 10.65
N ARG A 95 3.42 12.45 9.80
CA ARG A 95 2.93 12.60 8.42
C ARG A 95 3.39 11.44 7.54
N PRO A 96 2.65 11.05 6.50
CA PRO A 96 3.10 10.06 5.53
C PRO A 96 4.38 10.51 4.82
N VAL A 97 5.38 9.63 4.82
CA VAL A 97 6.68 9.82 4.16
C VAL A 97 6.77 8.98 2.90
N LEU A 98 6.38 7.71 3.00
CA LEU A 98 6.42 6.77 1.89
C LEU A 98 5.24 5.81 1.99
N THR A 99 4.57 5.55 0.87
CA THR A 99 3.55 4.51 0.74
C THR A 99 4.06 3.39 -0.16
N LEU A 100 4.21 2.20 0.38
CA LEU A 100 4.65 1.00 -0.31
C LEU A 100 3.46 0.16 -0.75
N PHE A 101 3.29 0.02 -2.06
CA PHE A 101 2.32 -0.83 -2.74
C PHE A 101 2.94 -2.20 -3.06
N PRO A 102 2.21 -3.16 -3.66
CA PRO A 102 2.77 -4.47 -4.00
C PRO A 102 3.95 -4.42 -4.97
N THR A 103 3.89 -3.53 -5.97
CA THR A 103 4.88 -3.44 -7.07
C THR A 103 5.59 -2.09 -7.15
N SER A 104 5.16 -1.09 -6.37
CA SER A 104 5.69 0.26 -6.44
C SER A 104 5.79 0.91 -5.06
N ALA A 105 6.57 1.98 -4.97
CA ALA A 105 6.60 2.86 -3.82
C ALA A 105 6.30 4.29 -4.27
N TYR A 106 5.53 5.01 -3.47
CA TYR A 106 5.25 6.43 -3.62
C TYR A 106 5.92 7.17 -2.48
N VAL A 107 6.86 8.07 -2.80
CA VAL A 107 7.43 9.00 -1.82
C VAL A 107 6.55 10.25 -1.79
N HIS A 108 6.13 10.67 -0.60
CA HIS A 108 5.26 11.83 -0.45
C HIS A 108 6.04 13.13 -0.64
N ASP A 109 5.31 14.17 -1.05
CA ASP A 109 5.86 15.48 -1.38
C ASP A 109 6.71 16.04 -0.24
N GLY A 110 7.92 16.49 -0.56
CA GLY A 110 8.86 17.06 0.39
C GLY A 110 9.81 16.06 1.06
N TYR A 111 9.70 14.77 0.75
CA TYR A 111 10.57 13.71 1.26
C TYR A 111 11.45 13.04 0.19
N GLU A 112 11.40 13.49 -1.07
CA GLU A 112 11.94 12.80 -2.24
C GLU A 112 13.45 12.56 -2.16
N LYS A 113 14.18 13.44 -1.47
CA LYS A 113 15.65 13.39 -1.38
C LYS A 113 16.15 12.64 -0.15
N ASP A 114 15.35 12.52 0.90
CA ASP A 114 15.82 12.11 2.22
C ASP A 114 14.79 11.31 3.05
N TYR A 115 13.75 10.74 2.43
CA TYR A 115 12.67 10.03 3.11
C TYR A 115 13.16 9.04 4.19
N MET A 116 14.28 8.35 3.97
CA MET A 116 14.88 7.43 4.95
C MET A 116 15.29 8.10 6.27
N ALA A 117 15.72 9.36 6.26
CA ALA A 117 16.14 10.11 7.45
C ALA A 117 14.95 10.45 8.37
N HIS A 118 13.75 10.55 7.80
CA HIS A 118 12.48 10.82 8.49
C HIS A 118 11.88 9.56 9.12
N LEU A 119 12.35 8.37 8.73
CA LEU A 119 11.89 7.11 9.31
C LEU A 119 12.67 6.76 10.58
N ASN A 120 11.96 6.25 11.59
CA ASN A 120 12.62 5.69 12.75
C ASN A 120 13.36 4.37 12.40
N HIS A 121 14.22 3.89 13.30
CA HIS A 121 15.03 2.69 13.06
C HIS A 121 14.19 1.44 12.71
N ALA A 122 13.08 1.23 13.43
CA ALA A 122 12.20 0.09 13.19
C ALA A 122 11.48 0.18 11.83
N SER A 123 10.99 1.36 11.45
CA SER A 123 10.36 1.61 10.15
C SER A 123 11.34 1.41 8.99
N ARG A 124 12.61 1.80 9.15
CA ARG A 124 13.66 1.53 8.15
C ARG A 124 13.91 0.04 7.95
N GLN A 125 14.08 -0.70 9.04
CA GLN A 125 14.27 -2.16 8.96
C GLN A 125 13.08 -2.87 8.33
N ASP A 126 11.86 -2.48 8.71
CA ASP A 126 10.64 -3.02 8.13
C ASP A 126 10.52 -2.68 6.64
N LEU A 127 10.79 -1.44 6.22
CA LEU A 127 10.80 -1.04 4.81
C LEU A 127 11.77 -1.89 4.00
N THR A 128 13.03 -2.00 4.42
CA THR A 128 14.03 -2.83 3.73
C THR A 128 13.58 -4.28 3.60
N HIS A 129 13.01 -4.85 4.66
CA HIS A 129 12.50 -6.21 4.64
C HIS A 129 11.32 -6.38 3.67
N GLN A 130 10.37 -5.43 3.69
CA GLN A 130 9.17 -5.45 2.85
C GLN A 130 9.48 -5.24 1.36
N VAL A 131 10.46 -4.40 1.04
CA VAL A 131 10.98 -4.23 -0.33
C VAL A 131 11.60 -5.53 -0.82
N LYS A 132 12.51 -6.13 -0.02
CA LYS A 132 13.17 -7.39 -0.38
C LYS A 132 12.18 -8.53 -0.66
N ILE A 133 11.12 -8.65 0.15
CA ILE A 133 10.07 -9.65 -0.09
C ILE A 133 9.38 -9.41 -1.44
N ARG A 134 9.03 -8.15 -1.75
CA ARG A 134 8.35 -7.81 -3.00
C ARG A 134 9.23 -8.06 -4.21
N GLU A 135 10.50 -7.64 -4.17
CA GLU A 135 11.48 -7.92 -5.22
C GLU A 135 11.56 -9.41 -5.54
N GLN A 136 11.68 -10.27 -4.52
CA GLN A 136 11.72 -11.71 -4.70
C GLN A 136 10.44 -12.28 -5.35
N LEU A 137 9.28 -11.71 -5.07
CA LEU A 137 8.01 -12.15 -5.64
C LEU A 137 7.83 -11.63 -7.08
N ILE A 138 8.26 -10.39 -7.35
CA ILE A 138 8.27 -9.80 -8.69
C ILE A 138 9.22 -10.58 -9.60
N ASP A 139 10.41 -10.94 -9.13
CA ASP A 139 11.36 -11.76 -9.88
C ASP A 139 10.76 -13.12 -10.29
N LYS A 140 9.97 -13.74 -9.41
CA LYS A 140 9.26 -14.99 -9.73
C LYS A 140 8.22 -14.78 -10.82
N LEU A 141 7.47 -13.68 -10.77
CA LEU A 141 6.50 -13.31 -11.80
C LEU A 141 7.17 -13.03 -13.15
N ILE A 142 8.30 -12.30 -13.17
CA ILE A 142 9.02 -12.01 -14.41
C ILE A 142 9.52 -13.30 -15.05
N LYS A 143 10.13 -14.20 -14.25
CA LYS A 143 10.64 -15.49 -14.73
C LYS A 143 9.55 -16.43 -15.26
N SER A 144 8.31 -16.34 -14.75
CA SER A 144 7.21 -17.16 -15.25
C SER A 144 6.66 -16.68 -16.59
N LYS A 145 6.77 -15.37 -16.90
CA LYS A 145 6.35 -14.78 -18.19
C LYS A 145 7.35 -14.98 -19.34
N GLN A 146 8.58 -15.39 -19.02
CA GLN A 146 9.64 -15.65 -20.01
C GLN A 146 9.70 -17.12 -20.48
N LYS A 147 8.81 -17.98 -19.94
CA LYS A 147 8.63 -19.37 -20.35
C LYS A 147 7.42 -19.51 -21.25
#